data_AF-A0A539D072-F1
#
_entry.id   AF-A0A539D072-F1
#
_cell.length_a   1.000
_cell.length_b   1.000
_cell.length_c   1.000
_cell.angle_alpha   90.00
_cell.angle_beta   90.00
_cell.angle_gamma   90.00
#
_symmetry.space_group_name_H-M   'P 1'
#
loop_
_entity.id
_entity.type
_entity.pdbx_description
1 polymer ?
#
loop_
_entity_poly.entity_id
_entity_poly.type
_entity_poly.pdbx_seq_one_letter_code
_entity_poly.pdbx_strand_id
1 'polypeptide(L)'
;YRHDAIPWCGLFMAIVAHRANIERRPERNPPRLYLAALEWASFGVSVPKGAAALGDVLVFKRKGGGHVGLYVGNDASAFHVLGGNQSDRVSITRLSRNRLVAVRRPAYRAQPANVRPIPLAASGSLSVNEA
;
A
#
# COMPACT_ATOMS: atom_id res chain seq x y z
N TYR A 1 1.74 -3.32 29.83
CA TYR A 1 2.33 -3.60 28.51
C TYR A 1 1.23 -4.22 27.67
N ARG A 2 0.69 -3.54 26.64
CA ARG A 2 -0.60 -3.92 26.02
C ARG A 2 -0.55 -4.29 24.54
N HIS A 3 0.53 -4.02 23.81
CA HIS A 3 0.81 -4.60 22.49
C HIS A 3 2.25 -4.30 22.06
N ASP A 4 2.95 -5.33 21.60
CA ASP A 4 4.37 -5.32 21.20
C ASP A 4 4.58 -5.41 19.70
N ALA A 5 3.50 -5.44 18.92
CA ALA A 5 3.59 -5.57 17.48
C ALA A 5 4.20 -4.28 16.91
N ILE A 6 5.51 -4.33 16.66
CA ILE A 6 6.23 -3.30 15.92
C ILE A 6 5.57 -3.21 14.55
N PRO A 7 4.99 -2.06 14.15
CA PRO A 7 4.31 -1.95 12.86
C PRO A 7 5.25 -2.29 11.71
N TRP A 8 4.94 -3.36 10.97
CA TRP A 8 5.81 -3.90 9.93
C TRP A 8 5.26 -3.76 8.50
N CYS A 9 4.21 -2.96 8.29
CA CYS A 9 3.69 -2.67 6.94
C CYS A 9 4.75 -2.03 6.02
N GLY A 10 5.56 -1.09 6.54
CA GLY A 10 6.67 -0.47 5.80
C GLY A 10 7.80 -1.47 5.47
N LEU A 11 8.15 -2.35 6.41
CA LEU A 11 9.14 -3.41 6.18
C LEU A 11 8.68 -4.40 5.11
N PHE A 12 7.41 -4.83 5.16
CA PHE A 12 6.83 -5.69 4.13
C PHE A 12 6.96 -5.05 2.74
N MET A 13 6.56 -3.78 2.60
CA MET A 13 6.67 -3.06 1.34
C MET A 13 8.13 -2.90 0.88
N ALA A 14 9.07 -2.66 1.81
CA ALA A 14 10.48 -2.55 1.49
C ALA A 14 11.05 -3.85 0.90
N ILE A 15 10.67 -5.00 1.47
CA ILE A 15 11.05 -6.33 0.95
C ILE A 15 10.46 -6.55 -0.45
N VAL A 16 9.18 -6.20 -0.66
CA VAL A 16 8.53 -6.32 -1.97
C VAL A 16 9.26 -5.46 -3.02
N ALA A 17 9.51 -4.19 -2.71
CA ALA A 17 10.20 -3.26 -3.61
C ALA A 17 11.65 -3.71 -3.89
N HIS A 18 12.37 -4.17 -2.87
CA HIS A 18 13.74 -4.69 -3.02
C HIS A 18 13.78 -5.90 -3.97
N ARG A 19 12.87 -6.87 -3.79
CA ARG A 19 12.79 -8.05 -4.67
C ARG A 19 12.38 -7.70 -6.09
N ALA A 20 11.52 -6.69 -6.27
CA ALA A 20 11.14 -6.19 -7.59
C ALA A 20 12.28 -5.43 -8.30
N ASN A 21 13.24 -4.87 -7.54
CA ASN A 21 14.35 -4.08 -8.06
C ASN A 21 15.65 -4.91 -8.22
N ILE A 22 15.58 -6.08 -8.85
CA ILE A 22 16.75 -6.93 -9.10
C ILE A 22 17.87 -6.22 -9.89
N GLU A 23 17.48 -5.27 -10.75
CA GLU A 23 18.38 -4.43 -11.56
C GLU A 23 19.01 -3.27 -10.77
N ARG A 24 18.68 -3.11 -9.49
CA ARG A 24 19.21 -2.07 -8.58
C ARG A 24 19.07 -0.65 -9.13
N ARG A 25 17.94 -0.37 -9.79
CA ARG A 25 17.63 0.93 -10.38
C ARG A 25 17.25 1.93 -9.28
N PRO A 26 17.90 3.12 -9.18
CA PRO A 26 17.64 4.08 -8.10
C PRO A 26 16.18 4.52 -8.00
N GLU A 27 15.49 4.66 -9.12
CA GLU A 27 14.08 5.06 -9.22
C GLU A 27 13.09 4.03 -8.64
N ARG A 28 13.57 2.81 -8.32
CA ARG A 28 12.81 1.73 -7.69
C ARG A 28 13.24 1.48 -6.25
N ASN A 29 14.17 2.26 -5.70
CA ASN A 29 14.56 2.12 -4.31
C ASN A 29 13.40 2.51 -3.38
N PRO A 30 13.20 1.78 -2.27
CA PRO A 30 12.31 2.23 -1.21
C PRO A 30 12.72 3.62 -0.69
N PRO A 31 11.79 4.39 -0.09
CA PRO A 31 12.13 5.67 0.52
C PRO A 31 13.15 5.47 1.66
N ARG A 32 13.93 6.51 1.96
CA ARG A 32 15.01 6.45 2.99
C ARG A 32 14.51 5.94 4.33
N LEU A 33 13.32 6.38 4.75
CA LEU A 33 12.66 6.00 6.00
C LEU A 33 11.57 4.94 5.74
N TYR A 34 11.90 3.87 5.00
CA TYR A 34 10.93 2.86 4.51
C TYR A 34 10.12 2.14 5.60
N LEU A 35 10.55 2.15 6.86
CA LEU A 35 9.75 1.63 7.97
C LEU A 35 8.53 2.51 8.29
N ALA A 36 8.61 3.82 8.02
CA ALA A 36 7.51 4.75 8.22
C ALA A 36 6.56 4.72 7.01
N ALA A 37 5.33 4.24 7.22
CA ALA A 37 4.34 4.09 6.16
C ALA A 37 4.07 5.39 5.37
N LEU A 38 4.08 6.56 6.02
CA LEU A 38 3.80 7.84 5.35
C LEU A 38 4.92 8.26 4.38
N GLU A 39 6.14 7.79 4.58
CA GLU A 39 7.30 8.12 3.73
C GLU A 39 7.19 7.50 2.34
N TRP A 40 6.40 6.44 2.20
CA TRP A 40 6.07 5.84 0.91
C TRP A 40 5.32 6.77 -0.04
N ALA A 41 4.81 7.92 0.43
CA ALA A 41 4.26 8.96 -0.44
C ALA A 41 5.31 9.58 -1.38
N SER A 42 6.61 9.34 -1.14
CA SER A 42 7.71 9.78 -2.01
C SER A 42 8.17 8.72 -3.03
N PHE A 43 7.69 7.48 -2.94
CA PHE A 43 8.12 6.37 -3.80
C PHE A 43 7.52 6.46 -5.21
N GLY A 44 8.25 6.11 -6.27
CA GLY A 44 7.70 6.07 -7.63
C GLY A 44 7.07 7.39 -8.11
N VAL A 45 6.07 7.30 -9.00
CA VAL A 45 5.40 8.46 -9.61
C VAL A 45 4.05 8.72 -8.94
N SER A 46 3.72 9.99 -8.69
CA SER A 46 2.42 10.40 -8.12
C SER A 46 1.29 10.12 -9.09
N VAL A 47 0.17 9.56 -8.58
CA VAL A 47 -1.04 9.30 -9.36
C VAL A 47 -2.23 9.99 -8.69
N PRO A 48 -3.17 10.59 -9.45
CA PRO A 48 -4.43 11.08 -8.90
C PRO A 48 -5.17 9.96 -8.15
N LYS A 49 -5.75 10.26 -6.98
CA LYS A 49 -6.38 9.24 -6.12
C LYS A 49 -7.47 8.41 -6.82
N GLY A 50 -8.19 9.01 -7.77
CA GLY A 50 -9.21 8.35 -8.58
C GLY A 50 -8.68 7.43 -9.69
N ALA A 51 -7.38 7.49 -9.99
CA ALA A 51 -6.72 6.72 -11.05
C ALA A 51 -5.83 5.59 -10.50
N ALA A 52 -6.02 5.21 -9.23
CA ALA A 52 -5.32 4.07 -8.62
C ALA A 52 -5.61 2.77 -9.39
N ALA A 53 -4.56 1.99 -9.60
CA ALA A 53 -4.58 0.77 -10.41
C ALA A 53 -3.81 -0.36 -9.73
N LEU A 54 -3.99 -1.58 -10.27
CA LEU A 54 -3.32 -2.79 -9.79
C LEU A 54 -1.81 -2.59 -9.58
N GLY A 55 -1.34 -2.82 -8.35
CA GLY A 55 0.07 -2.70 -7.98
C GLY A 55 0.55 -1.29 -7.60
N ASP A 56 -0.31 -0.26 -7.68
CA ASP A 56 0.02 1.04 -7.11
C ASP A 56 0.20 0.93 -5.58
N VAL A 57 1.20 1.62 -5.05
CA VAL A 57 1.41 1.76 -3.61
C VAL A 57 0.41 2.77 -3.07
N LEU A 58 -0.37 2.34 -2.09
CA LEU A 58 -1.36 3.17 -1.40
C LEU A 58 -0.86 3.50 -0.01
N VAL A 59 -0.88 4.79 0.32
CA VAL A 59 -0.49 5.31 1.63
C VAL A 59 -1.73 5.85 2.33
N PHE A 60 -1.95 5.42 3.57
CA PHE A 60 -3.10 5.81 4.38
C PHE A 60 -2.65 6.47 5.68
N LYS A 61 -3.49 7.37 6.21
CA LYS A 61 -3.33 7.95 7.55
C LYS A 61 -4.47 7.48 8.45
N ARG A 62 -4.13 7.10 9.68
CA ARG A 62 -5.06 6.73 10.74
C ARG A 62 -4.69 7.44 12.04
N LYS A 63 -5.55 7.38 13.04
CA LYS A 63 -5.20 7.81 14.39
C LYS A 63 -4.01 6.96 14.88
N GLY A 64 -2.92 7.60 15.27
CA GLY A 64 -1.72 6.91 15.75
C GLY A 64 -0.70 6.48 14.69
N GLY A 65 -0.88 6.81 13.40
CA GLY A 65 0.18 6.58 12.40
C GLY A 65 -0.29 6.45 10.96
N GLY A 66 0.59 5.93 10.12
CA GLY A 66 0.29 5.59 8.73
C GLY A 66 0.02 4.09 8.53
N HIS A 67 -0.42 3.75 7.32
CA HIS A 67 -0.41 2.39 6.80
C HIS A 67 -0.02 2.43 5.32
N VAL A 68 0.66 1.41 4.83
CA VAL A 68 1.06 1.29 3.43
C VAL A 68 0.83 -0.12 2.92
N GLY A 69 0.39 -0.23 1.68
CA GLY A 69 0.19 -1.51 1.01
C GLY A 69 0.02 -1.33 -0.49
N LEU A 70 -0.28 -2.42 -1.19
CA LEU A 70 -0.52 -2.45 -2.62
C LEU A 70 -2.02 -2.45 -2.92
N TYR A 71 -2.43 -1.63 -3.87
CA TYR A 71 -3.76 -1.72 -4.47
C TYR A 71 -3.93 -3.10 -5.13
N VAL A 72 -5.01 -3.79 -4.79
CA VAL A 72 -5.48 -5.00 -5.51
C VAL A 72 -6.91 -4.87 -6.05
N GLY A 73 -7.66 -3.86 -5.59
CA GLY A 73 -8.96 -3.49 -6.13
C GLY A 73 -9.63 -2.39 -5.34
N ASN A 74 -10.85 -2.04 -5.72
CA ASN A 74 -11.66 -1.07 -4.99
C ASN A 74 -13.16 -1.36 -5.13
N ASP A 75 -13.92 -0.89 -4.16
CA ASP A 75 -15.38 -0.80 -4.23
C ASP A 75 -15.82 0.66 -4.09
N ALA A 76 -17.12 0.92 -3.93
CA ALA A 76 -17.63 2.28 -3.82
C ALA A 76 -17.03 3.07 -2.63
N SER A 77 -16.79 2.43 -1.48
CA SER A 77 -16.37 3.10 -0.25
C SER A 77 -14.92 2.86 0.17
N ALA A 78 -14.26 1.84 -0.38
CA ALA A 78 -12.94 1.40 0.05
C ALA A 78 -12.01 0.96 -1.09
N PHE A 79 -10.71 0.96 -0.77
CA PHE A 79 -9.69 0.22 -1.49
C PHE A 79 -9.48 -1.14 -0.85
N HIS A 80 -9.26 -2.17 -1.64
CA HIS A 80 -8.78 -3.48 -1.21
C HIS A 80 -7.26 -3.47 -1.29
N VAL A 81 -6.60 -3.67 -0.15
CA VAL A 81 -5.18 -3.41 0.00
C VAL A 81 -4.48 -4.65 0.50
N LEU A 82 -3.53 -5.16 -0.30
CA LEU A 82 -2.58 -6.17 0.14
C LEU A 82 -1.51 -5.48 0.97
N GLY A 83 -1.43 -5.80 2.26
CA GLY A 83 -0.51 -5.15 3.18
C GLY A 83 -0.01 -6.09 4.27
N GLY A 84 1.15 -5.74 4.83
CA GLY A 84 1.68 -6.36 6.04
C GLY A 84 1.11 -5.75 7.32
N ASN A 85 1.23 -6.46 8.43
CA ASN A 85 0.75 -6.08 9.76
C ASN A 85 -0.77 -5.83 9.82
N GLN A 86 -1.56 -6.41 8.93
CA GLN A 86 -3.02 -6.23 8.94
C GLN A 86 -3.64 -7.30 9.83
N SER A 87 -3.78 -7.02 11.12
CA SER A 87 -4.10 -8.02 12.16
C SER A 87 -3.00 -9.10 12.26
N ASP A 88 -1.76 -8.62 12.41
CA ASP A 88 -0.52 -9.40 12.55
C ASP A 88 -0.28 -10.44 11.44
N ARG A 89 -0.67 -10.11 10.20
CA ARG A 89 -0.43 -10.95 9.02
C ARG A 89 -0.31 -10.14 7.74
N VAL A 90 0.09 -10.82 6.67
CA VAL A 90 -0.08 -10.33 5.29
C VAL A 90 -1.47 -10.75 4.83
N SER A 91 -2.31 -9.79 4.49
CA SER A 91 -3.69 -10.06 4.05
C SER A 91 -4.17 -9.00 3.07
N ILE A 92 -5.38 -9.19 2.53
CA ILE A 92 -6.12 -8.15 1.81
C ILE A 92 -7.15 -7.56 2.77
N THR A 93 -7.14 -6.25 2.95
CA THR A 93 -8.04 -5.55 3.86
C THR A 93 -8.70 -4.36 3.15
N ARG A 94 -9.97 -4.10 3.47
CA ARG A 94 -10.73 -2.96 2.96
C ARG A 94 -10.41 -1.71 3.76
N LEU A 95 -9.83 -0.70 3.11
CA LEU A 95 -9.43 0.58 3.72
C LEU A 95 -10.24 1.74 3.13
N SER A 96 -10.84 2.54 4.00
CA SER A 96 -11.67 3.67 3.59
C SER A 96 -10.92 4.64 2.68
N ARG A 97 -11.59 5.07 1.60
CA ARG A 97 -11.09 6.09 0.69
C ARG A 97 -10.70 7.40 1.40
N ASN A 98 -11.40 7.75 2.48
CA ASN A 98 -11.15 8.98 3.24
C ASN A 98 -9.80 9.00 3.96
N ARG A 99 -9.24 7.82 4.23
CA ARG A 99 -7.92 7.69 4.88
C ARG A 99 -6.77 7.75 3.87
N LEU A 100 -7.05 7.73 2.57
CA LEU A 100 -6.02 7.69 1.53
C LEU A 100 -5.28 9.02 1.47
N VAL A 101 -3.96 8.96 1.65
CA VAL A 101 -3.03 10.10 1.59
C VAL A 101 -2.46 10.22 0.18
N ALA A 102 -1.88 9.15 -0.35
CA ALA A 102 -1.18 9.14 -1.63
C ALA A 102 -1.39 7.83 -2.38
N VAL A 103 -1.36 7.93 -3.71
CA VAL A 103 -1.26 6.80 -4.65
C VAL A 103 0.03 6.98 -5.43
N ARG A 104 0.87 5.95 -5.43
CA ARG A 104 2.20 6.00 -6.00
C ARG A 104 2.42 4.82 -6.93
N ARG A 105 2.60 5.09 -8.21
CA ARG A 105 2.87 4.06 -9.22
C ARG A 105 4.36 3.71 -9.18
N PRO A 106 4.73 2.44 -8.91
CA PRO A 106 6.13 2.04 -8.99
C PRO A 106 6.63 2.22 -10.43
N ALA A 107 7.92 2.55 -10.57
CA ALA A 107 8.59 2.43 -11.86
C ALA A 107 8.71 0.93 -12.21
N TYR A 108 7.72 0.38 -12.92
CA TYR A 108 7.69 -1.05 -13.24
C TYR A 108 8.96 -1.49 -13.96
N ARG A 109 9.43 -2.71 -13.63
CA ARG A 109 10.45 -3.40 -14.43
C ARG A 109 9.89 -3.81 -15.79
N ALA A 110 8.73 -4.46 -15.75
CA ALA A 110 7.88 -4.74 -16.89
C ALA A 110 6.45 -4.50 -16.42
N GLN A 111 5.75 -3.54 -17.00
CA GLN A 111 4.39 -3.20 -16.57
C GLN A 111 3.42 -4.28 -17.06
N PRO A 112 2.69 -4.96 -16.16
CA PRO A 112 1.67 -5.92 -16.57
C PRO A 112 0.54 -5.23 -17.36
N ALA A 113 -0.01 -5.92 -18.37
CA ALA A 113 -1.15 -5.42 -19.15
C ALA A 113 -2.41 -5.14 -18.29
N ASN A 114 -2.53 -5.79 -17.13
CA ASN A 114 -3.67 -5.63 -16.22
C ASN A 114 -3.48 -4.49 -15.19
N VAL A 115 -2.53 -3.56 -15.39
CA VAL A 115 -2.43 -2.35 -14.56
C VAL A 115 -3.56 -1.40 -14.93
N ARG A 116 -4.69 -1.58 -14.27
CA ARG A 116 -5.91 -0.78 -14.38
C ARG A 116 -6.67 -0.76 -13.05
N PRO A 117 -7.67 0.12 -12.88
CA PRO A 117 -8.63 -0.03 -11.78
C PRO A 117 -9.35 -1.38 -11.85
N ILE A 118 -9.48 -2.03 -10.69
CA ILE A 118 -10.17 -3.31 -10.51
C ILE A 118 -11.38 -3.06 -9.60
N PRO A 119 -12.58 -2.79 -10.17
CA PRO A 119 -13.80 -2.70 -9.40
C PRO A 119 -14.18 -4.08 -8.85
N LEU A 120 -14.48 -4.15 -7.56
CA LEU A 120 -14.87 -5.36 -6.84
C LEU A 120 -16.22 -5.15 -6.15
N ALA A 121 -16.92 -6.24 -5.88
CA ALA A 121 -18.08 -6.23 -4.98
C ALA A 121 -17.63 -5.88 -3.54
N ALA A 122 -18.49 -5.21 -2.78
CA ALA A 122 -18.22 -4.87 -1.38
C ALA A 122 -18.40 -6.10 -0.46
N SER A 123 -17.58 -7.13 -0.63
CA SER A 123 -17.55 -8.31 0.26
C SER A 123 -16.51 -8.14 1.36
N GLY A 124 -16.86 -8.48 2.61
CA GLY A 124 -15.97 -8.39 3.78
C GLY A 124 -16.08 -7.07 4.58
N SER A 125 -15.61 -7.11 5.82
CA SER A 125 -15.69 -5.97 6.76
C SER A 125 -14.80 -4.80 6.35
N LEU A 126 -15.28 -3.57 6.50
CA LEU A 126 -14.45 -2.38 6.38
C LEU A 126 -13.52 -2.29 7.60
N SER A 127 -12.21 -2.16 7.40
CA SER A 127 -11.27 -2.10 8.52
C SER A 127 -11.26 -0.74 9.20
N VAL A 128 -11.27 -0.77 10.53
CA VAL A 128 -11.16 0.39 11.41
C VAL A 128 -9.74 0.54 11.98
N ASN A 129 -8.94 -0.55 11.99
CA ASN A 129 -7.58 -0.58 12.51
C ASN A 129 -6.78 -1.76 11.93
N GLU A 130 -5.59 -1.50 11.35
CA GLU A 130 -4.69 -2.50 10.75
C GLU A 130 -3.36 -2.57 11.51
N ALA A 131 -3.40 -2.49 12.84
CA ALA A 131 -2.24 -2.61 13.71
C ALA A 131 -2.25 -3.99 14.34
#